data_AF-A0A8H5LXW7-F1
#
_entry.id   AF-A0A8H5LXW7-F1
#
_cell.length_a   1.000
_cell.length_b   1.000
_cell.length_c   1.000
_cell.angle_alpha   90.00
_cell.angle_beta   90.00
_cell.angle_gamma   90.00
#
_symmetry.space_group_name_H-M   'P 1'
#
loop_
_entity.id
_entity.type
_entity.pdbx_description
1 polymer ?
#
loop_
_entity_poly.entity_id
_entity_poly.type
_entity_poly.pdbx_seq_one_letter_code
_entity_poly.pdbx_strand_id
1 'polypeptide(L)'
;MKREQDTEVVTVRTFASSPRRALYAASWILLFCIAAAELGLISQQLHNGGNSYEGYANKMFKHILGLLLFSVILVFLMCIGHFFAGPIMMAFWVLTAATSWGVGAGVTWQSSPYRHYNCHDEDPNVTFSGTRWAEQQFFSQCSRIVTIQGLAWAEWGLLVMMFFGMLYHIFEIKTRPNLSFYGA
;
A
#
# COMPACT_ATOMS: atom_id res chain seq x y z
N MET A 1 5.03 38.10 -29.00
CA MET A 1 5.66 36.77 -29.07
C MET A 1 6.66 36.43 -27.95
N LYS A 2 7.02 37.35 -27.03
CA LYS A 2 7.98 37.06 -25.94
C LYS A 2 7.32 36.73 -24.58
N ARG A 3 5.99 36.90 -24.48
CA ARG A 3 5.24 36.76 -23.22
C ARG A 3 4.70 35.34 -22.97
N GLU A 4 4.70 34.47 -23.98
CA GLU A 4 4.26 33.07 -23.84
C GLU A 4 5.36 32.16 -23.27
N GLN A 5 6.63 32.37 -23.61
CA GLN A 5 7.74 31.52 -23.16
C GLN A 5 8.08 31.66 -21.66
N ASP A 6 7.82 32.82 -21.04
CA ASP A 6 8.13 33.03 -19.62
C ASP A 6 7.14 32.32 -18.66
N THR A 7 5.99 31.89 -19.17
CA THR A 7 4.95 31.25 -18.34
C THR A 7 5.24 29.76 -18.09
N GLU A 8 5.97 29.10 -18.98
CA GLU A 8 6.22 27.65 -18.94
C GLU A 8 7.41 27.27 -18.06
N VAL A 9 8.42 28.13 -17.95
CA VAL A 9 9.64 27.87 -17.16
C VAL A 9 9.41 28.09 -15.65
N VAL A 10 8.46 28.96 -15.28
CA VAL A 10 8.17 29.30 -13.88
C VAL A 10 7.30 28.24 -13.19
N THR A 11 6.60 27.38 -13.93
CA THR A 11 5.67 26.39 -13.36
C THR A 11 6.37 25.17 -12.76
N VAL A 12 7.38 24.60 -13.45
CA VAL A 12 8.05 23.37 -12.99
C VAL A 12 8.98 23.64 -11.79
N ARG A 13 9.80 24.70 -11.86
CA ARG A 13 10.70 25.06 -10.74
C ARG A 13 9.95 25.41 -9.46
N THR A 14 8.80 26.07 -9.56
CA THR A 14 8.01 26.50 -8.39
C THR A 14 7.15 25.36 -7.83
N PHE A 15 6.78 24.37 -8.65
CA PHE A 15 6.14 23.14 -8.18
C PHE A 15 7.16 22.25 -7.45
N ALA A 16 8.35 22.06 -8.03
CA ALA A 16 9.44 21.27 -7.45
C ALA A 16 10.08 21.92 -6.20
N SER A 17 9.99 23.24 -6.04
CA SER A 17 10.58 23.94 -4.89
C SER A 17 9.81 23.80 -3.58
N SER A 18 8.56 23.30 -3.62
CA SER A 18 7.79 23.03 -2.42
C SER A 18 7.89 21.54 -2.05
N PRO A 19 8.62 21.16 -0.99
CA PRO A 19 8.78 19.76 -0.59
C PRO A 19 7.43 19.10 -0.32
N ARG A 20 6.44 19.87 0.15
CA ARG A 20 5.08 19.41 0.39
C ARG A 20 4.37 18.95 -0.88
N ARG A 21 4.49 19.71 -1.98
CA ARG A 21 3.84 19.37 -3.27
C ARG A 21 4.53 18.17 -3.91
N ALA A 22 5.87 18.13 -3.84
CA ALA A 22 6.66 17.00 -4.32
C ALA A 22 6.33 15.70 -3.58
N LEU A 23 6.29 15.73 -2.24
CA LEU A 23 5.93 14.57 -1.42
C LEU A 23 4.49 14.11 -1.66
N TYR A 24 3.55 15.05 -1.83
CA TYR A 24 2.18 14.72 -2.18
C TYR A 24 2.10 13.97 -3.52
N ALA A 25 2.70 14.52 -4.59
CA ALA A 25 2.71 13.88 -5.90
C ALA A 25 3.43 12.52 -5.87
N ALA A 26 4.59 12.45 -5.22
CA ALA A 26 5.34 11.20 -5.09
C ALA A 26 4.54 10.14 -4.33
N SER A 27 3.85 10.50 -3.25
CA SER A 27 3.04 9.56 -2.48
C SER A 27 1.93 8.95 -3.32
N TRP A 28 1.16 9.76 -4.06
CA TRP A 28 0.09 9.25 -4.91
C TRP A 28 0.57 8.39 -6.08
N ILE A 29 1.71 8.76 -6.69
CA ILE A 29 2.33 7.95 -7.76
C ILE A 29 2.79 6.61 -7.21
N LEU A 30 3.47 6.61 -6.06
CA LEU A 30 3.94 5.37 -5.42
C LEU A 30 2.77 4.46 -5.04
N LEU A 31 1.73 5.03 -4.44
CA LEU A 31 0.51 4.33 -4.03
C LEU A 31 -0.16 3.66 -5.24
N PHE A 32 -0.26 4.38 -6.38
CA PHE A 32 -0.74 3.79 -7.63
C PHE A 32 0.17 2.66 -8.16
N CYS A 33 1.49 2.88 -8.20
CA CYS A 33 2.44 1.90 -8.73
C CYS A 33 2.47 0.60 -7.91
N ILE A 34 2.45 0.70 -6.58
CA ILE A 34 2.45 -0.45 -5.68
C ILE A 34 1.12 -1.21 -5.83
N ALA A 35 -0.02 -0.53 -5.79
CA ALA A 35 -1.31 -1.18 -5.98
C ALA A 35 -1.46 -1.84 -7.37
N ALA A 36 -0.90 -1.24 -8.43
CA ALA A 36 -0.89 -1.84 -9.76
C ALA A 36 0.01 -3.08 -9.84
N ALA A 37 1.17 -3.07 -9.19
CA ALA A 37 2.05 -4.23 -9.09
C ALA A 37 1.37 -5.37 -8.31
N GLU A 38 0.74 -5.05 -7.18
CA GLU A 38 0.01 -5.99 -6.35
C GLU A 38 -1.19 -6.60 -7.09
N LEU A 39 -1.94 -5.80 -7.88
CA LEU A 39 -3.05 -6.29 -8.69
C LEU A 39 -2.64 -7.44 -9.61
N GLY A 40 -1.50 -7.29 -10.30
CA GLY A 40 -0.99 -8.31 -11.20
C GLY A 40 -0.67 -9.61 -10.48
N LEU A 41 -0.01 -9.51 -9.31
CA LEU A 41 0.36 -10.66 -8.50
C LEU A 41 -0.86 -11.38 -7.91
N ILE A 42 -1.80 -10.64 -7.32
CA ILE A 42 -3.01 -11.20 -6.70
C ILE A 42 -3.93 -11.79 -7.77
N SER A 43 -4.11 -11.11 -8.90
CA SER A 43 -4.92 -11.61 -10.02
C SER A 43 -4.39 -12.96 -10.51
N GLN A 44 -3.07 -13.09 -10.64
CA GLN A 44 -2.45 -14.35 -11.02
C GLN A 44 -2.67 -15.45 -9.96
N GLN A 45 -2.57 -15.13 -8.66
CA GLN A 45 -2.84 -16.09 -7.59
C GLN A 45 -4.30 -16.56 -7.60
N LEU A 46 -5.25 -15.65 -7.79
CA LEU A 46 -6.68 -15.97 -7.85
C LEU A 46 -7.03 -16.78 -9.10
N HIS A 47 -6.43 -16.47 -10.25
CA HIS A 47 -6.59 -17.26 -11.47
C HIS A 47 -6.04 -18.69 -11.33
N ASN A 48 -4.87 -18.84 -10.70
CA ASN A 48 -4.27 -20.15 -10.46
C ASN A 48 -5.06 -20.98 -9.44
N GLY A 49 -5.52 -20.37 -8.35
CA GLY A 49 -6.26 -21.06 -7.29
C GLY A 49 -7.73 -21.34 -7.63
N GLY A 50 -8.29 -20.62 -8.60
CA GLY A 50 -9.68 -20.77 -9.03
C GLY A 50 -10.69 -20.48 -7.91
N ASN A 51 -11.92 -21.00 -8.08
CA ASN A 51 -13.00 -20.78 -7.12
C ASN A 51 -13.05 -21.84 -5.99
N SER A 52 -12.27 -22.92 -6.08
CA SER A 52 -12.17 -23.91 -4.99
C SER A 52 -11.35 -23.35 -3.82
N TYR A 53 -11.42 -23.98 -2.64
CA TYR A 53 -10.44 -23.74 -1.57
C TYR A 53 -9.22 -24.63 -1.71
N GLU A 54 -9.32 -25.70 -2.51
CA GLU A 54 -8.25 -26.66 -2.75
C GLU A 54 -7.10 -26.06 -3.55
N GLY A 55 -7.30 -24.94 -4.27
CA GLY A 55 -6.21 -24.26 -4.99
C GLY A 55 -5.37 -23.31 -4.12
N TYR A 56 -5.65 -23.22 -2.82
CA TYR A 56 -5.00 -22.28 -1.91
C TYR A 56 -4.36 -23.00 -0.73
N ALA A 57 -3.27 -22.44 -0.19
CA ALA A 57 -2.53 -23.03 0.93
C ALA A 57 -3.42 -23.26 2.17
N ASN A 58 -4.35 -22.32 2.42
CA ASN A 58 -5.37 -22.45 3.44
C ASN A 58 -6.54 -21.49 3.13
N LYS A 59 -7.66 -21.66 3.84
CA LYS A 59 -8.86 -20.81 3.67
C LYS A 59 -8.59 -19.34 3.99
N MET A 60 -7.72 -19.06 4.97
CA MET A 60 -7.35 -17.70 5.37
C MET A 60 -6.64 -16.96 4.22
N PHE A 61 -5.75 -17.66 3.51
CA PHE A 61 -4.98 -17.13 2.39
C PHE A 61 -5.88 -16.75 1.21
N LYS A 62 -6.89 -17.55 0.89
CA LYS A 62 -7.88 -17.17 -0.13
C LYS A 62 -8.62 -15.88 0.24
N HIS A 63 -9.07 -15.77 1.50
CA HIS A 63 -9.77 -14.58 1.95
C HIS A 63 -8.87 -13.36 1.98
N ILE A 64 -7.59 -13.50 2.35
CA ILE A 64 -6.67 -12.36 2.37
C ILE A 64 -6.34 -11.85 0.97
N LEU A 65 -6.21 -12.74 -0.02
CA LEU A 65 -6.09 -12.33 -1.42
C LEU A 65 -7.31 -11.54 -1.89
N GLY A 66 -8.52 -11.93 -1.47
CA GLY A 66 -9.75 -11.17 -1.73
C GLY A 66 -9.76 -9.80 -1.06
N LEU A 67 -9.31 -9.70 0.20
CA LEU A 67 -9.20 -8.43 0.92
C LEU A 67 -8.18 -7.49 0.26
N LEU A 68 -7.02 -8.01 -0.13
CA LEU A 68 -5.99 -7.23 -0.83
C LEU A 68 -6.48 -6.78 -2.21
N LEU A 69 -7.19 -7.63 -2.96
CA LEU A 69 -7.82 -7.22 -4.22
C LEU A 69 -8.81 -6.07 -4.01
N PHE A 70 -9.67 -6.16 -2.99
CA PHE A 70 -10.57 -5.07 -2.63
C PHE A 70 -9.79 -3.80 -2.24
N SER A 71 -8.69 -3.93 -1.49
CA SER A 71 -7.84 -2.83 -1.06
C SER A 71 -7.18 -2.11 -2.24
N VAL A 72 -6.74 -2.87 -3.25
CA VAL A 72 -6.22 -2.32 -4.52
C VAL A 72 -7.30 -1.53 -5.26
N ILE A 73 -8.53 -2.07 -5.35
CA ILE A 73 -9.65 -1.36 -6.00
C ILE A 73 -9.96 -0.06 -5.24
N LEU A 74 -10.02 -0.12 -3.91
CA LEU A 74 -10.23 1.06 -3.07
C LEU A 74 -9.16 2.11 -3.32
N VAL A 75 -7.90 1.70 -3.37
CA VAL A 75 -6.76 2.58 -3.67
C VAL A 75 -6.90 3.23 -5.05
N PHE A 76 -7.27 2.48 -6.10
CA PHE A 76 -7.48 3.08 -7.42
C PHE A 76 -8.63 4.10 -7.43
N LEU A 77 -9.73 3.80 -6.73
CA LEU A 77 -10.81 4.76 -6.55
C LEU A 77 -10.33 6.01 -5.81
N MET A 78 -9.45 5.87 -4.82
CA MET A 78 -8.83 7.01 -4.13
C MET A 78 -7.93 7.80 -5.08
N CYS A 79 -7.08 7.14 -5.88
CA CYS A 79 -6.21 7.81 -6.85
C CYS A 79 -6.98 8.66 -7.87
N ILE A 80 -8.17 8.22 -8.28
CA ILE A 80 -9.04 9.00 -9.18
C ILE A 80 -9.83 10.06 -8.39
N GLY A 81 -10.36 9.68 -7.23
CA GLY A 81 -11.28 10.48 -6.43
C GLY A 81 -10.61 11.56 -5.58
N HIS A 82 -9.29 11.55 -5.41
CA HIS A 82 -8.65 12.41 -4.41
C HIS A 82 -8.73 13.90 -4.71
N PHE A 83 -8.92 14.29 -5.95
CA PHE A 83 -9.11 15.69 -6.34
C PHE A 83 -10.49 16.24 -5.94
N PHE A 84 -11.48 15.35 -5.76
CA PHE A 84 -12.86 15.72 -5.47
C PHE A 84 -13.22 15.56 -3.98
N ALA A 85 -12.39 14.87 -3.21
CA ALA A 85 -12.63 14.60 -1.81
C ALA A 85 -12.10 15.72 -0.91
N GLY A 86 -12.92 16.14 0.07
CA GLY A 86 -12.44 17.01 1.15
C GLY A 86 -11.36 16.30 2.01
N PRO A 87 -10.49 17.05 2.69
CA PRO A 87 -9.32 16.49 3.40
C PRO A 87 -9.71 15.51 4.51
N ILE A 88 -10.80 15.76 5.25
CA ILE A 88 -11.28 14.87 6.30
C ILE A 88 -11.80 13.55 5.71
N MET A 89 -12.57 13.62 4.62
CA MET A 89 -13.08 12.44 3.94
C MET A 89 -11.93 11.61 3.37
N MET A 90 -10.92 12.25 2.79
CA MET A 90 -9.74 11.56 2.30
C MET A 90 -8.96 10.90 3.45
N ALA A 91 -8.77 11.58 4.59
CA ALA A 91 -8.12 10.99 5.75
C ALA A 91 -8.85 9.72 6.26
N PHE A 92 -10.19 9.72 6.24
CA PHE A 92 -10.99 8.54 6.58
C PHE A 92 -10.74 7.37 5.60
N TRP A 93 -10.74 7.63 4.29
CA TRP A 93 -10.47 6.61 3.28
C TRP A 93 -9.05 6.07 3.37
N VAL A 94 -8.07 6.94 3.62
CA VAL A 94 -6.66 6.55 3.80
C VAL A 94 -6.50 5.67 5.03
N LEU A 95 -7.15 6.00 6.15
CA LEU A 95 -7.15 5.15 7.33
C LEU A 95 -7.79 3.77 7.04
N THR A 96 -8.91 3.75 6.32
CA THR A 96 -9.61 2.52 5.95
C THR A 96 -8.77 1.64 5.00
N ALA A 97 -8.07 2.26 4.05
CA ALA A 97 -7.11 1.57 3.21
C ALA A 97 -5.94 1.06 4.05
N ALA A 98 -5.36 1.89 4.93
CA ALA A 98 -4.24 1.51 5.78
C ALA A 98 -4.58 0.29 6.65
N THR A 99 -5.75 0.25 7.28
CA THR A 99 -6.16 -0.91 8.09
C THR A 99 -6.31 -2.16 7.22
N SER A 100 -6.90 -2.05 6.03
CA SER A 100 -7.09 -3.18 5.12
C SER A 100 -5.76 -3.74 4.60
N TRP A 101 -4.83 -2.87 4.18
CA TRP A 101 -3.49 -3.24 3.75
C TRP A 101 -2.64 -3.82 4.89
N GLY A 102 -2.72 -3.24 6.09
CA GLY A 102 -2.02 -3.74 7.27
C GLY A 102 -2.51 -5.13 7.72
N VAL A 103 -3.83 -5.36 7.72
CA VAL A 103 -4.42 -6.69 7.94
C VAL A 103 -4.01 -7.65 6.83
N GLY A 104 -4.04 -7.18 5.57
CA GLY A 104 -3.54 -7.88 4.39
C GLY A 104 -2.13 -8.42 4.58
N ALA A 105 -1.20 -7.54 4.93
CA ALA A 105 0.21 -7.85 5.14
C ALA A 105 0.43 -8.80 6.34
N GLY A 106 -0.21 -8.50 7.47
CA GLY A 106 -0.08 -9.29 8.71
C GLY A 106 -0.64 -10.71 8.58
N VAL A 107 -1.83 -10.87 8.00
CA VAL A 107 -2.43 -12.19 7.79
C VAL A 107 -1.68 -12.95 6.71
N THR A 108 -1.20 -12.31 5.64
CA THR A 108 -0.34 -12.98 4.64
C THR A 108 0.97 -13.45 5.28
N TRP A 109 1.54 -12.68 6.21
CA TRP A 109 2.68 -13.11 7.03
C TRP A 109 2.38 -14.31 7.92
N GLN A 110 1.24 -14.31 8.60
CA GLN A 110 0.90 -15.42 9.49
C GLN A 110 0.48 -16.69 8.73
N SER A 111 -0.24 -16.53 7.63
CA SER A 111 -0.86 -17.63 6.88
C SER A 111 0.03 -18.22 5.79
N SER A 112 1.07 -17.49 5.35
CA SER A 112 2.09 -18.05 4.49
C SER A 112 3.23 -18.63 5.33
N PRO A 113 3.77 -19.78 4.92
CA PRO A 113 4.88 -20.40 5.64
C PRO A 113 6.24 -19.79 5.21
N TYR A 114 6.23 -18.81 4.29
CA TYR A 114 7.40 -18.10 3.83
C TYR A 114 7.81 -17.00 4.81
N ARG A 115 9.12 -16.90 5.08
CA ARG A 115 9.74 -15.83 5.87
C ARG A 115 10.76 -15.13 4.97
N HIS A 116 10.92 -13.81 5.17
CA HIS A 116 11.57 -12.81 4.30
C HIS A 116 12.89 -13.19 3.55
N TYR A 117 13.55 -14.30 3.88
CA TYR A 117 14.88 -14.68 3.41
C TYR A 117 14.99 -16.13 2.91
N ASN A 118 13.94 -16.97 3.08
CA ASN A 118 14.09 -18.43 2.96
C ASN A 118 13.68 -19.01 1.60
N CYS A 119 13.46 -18.18 0.56
CA CYS A 119 13.16 -18.74 -0.77
C CYS A 119 14.34 -19.49 -1.40
N HIS A 120 15.54 -19.39 -0.80
CA HIS A 120 16.77 -20.05 -1.25
C HIS A 120 17.34 -21.09 -0.27
N ASP A 121 16.75 -21.24 0.94
CA ASP A 121 17.28 -22.20 1.92
C ASP A 121 16.86 -23.63 1.56
N GLU A 122 17.87 -24.43 1.24
CA GLU A 122 17.82 -25.83 0.85
C GLU A 122 17.46 -26.73 2.04
N ASP A 123 16.17 -26.92 2.31
CA ASP A 123 15.52 -28.24 2.45
C ASP A 123 14.01 -28.03 2.74
N PRO A 124 13.14 -28.22 1.74
CA PRO A 124 11.68 -28.19 1.86
C PRO A 124 11.14 -28.99 3.05
N ASN A 125 11.73 -30.16 3.31
CA ASN A 125 11.22 -31.08 4.32
C ASN A 125 11.56 -30.65 5.75
N VAL A 126 12.61 -29.85 5.94
CA VAL A 126 13.10 -29.43 7.26
C VAL A 126 12.37 -28.18 7.76
N THR A 127 11.98 -27.28 6.86
CA THR A 127 11.22 -26.06 7.22
C THR A 127 9.69 -26.29 7.15
N PHE A 128 9.22 -27.26 6.34
CA PHE A 128 7.79 -27.47 6.04
C PHE A 128 7.30 -28.90 6.34
N SER A 129 7.78 -29.53 7.42
CA SER A 129 7.32 -30.85 7.84
C SER A 129 5.81 -30.89 8.08
N GLY A 130 5.04 -31.56 7.22
CA GLY A 130 3.62 -31.87 7.47
C GLY A 130 2.63 -31.62 6.34
N THR A 131 3.00 -30.94 5.25
CA THR A 131 2.06 -30.66 4.14
C THR A 131 2.69 -30.87 2.75
N ARG A 132 2.97 -32.14 2.42
CA ARG A 132 3.52 -32.58 1.12
C ARG A 132 2.78 -32.07 -0.13
N TRP A 133 1.51 -31.66 0.01
CA TRP A 133 0.72 -31.01 -1.04
C TRP A 133 1.08 -29.53 -1.26
N ALA A 134 1.37 -28.80 -0.18
CA ALA A 134 1.83 -27.42 -0.25
C ALA A 134 3.23 -27.32 -0.88
N GLU A 135 4.03 -28.39 -0.77
CA GLU A 135 5.38 -28.41 -1.32
C GLU A 135 5.46 -28.38 -2.86
N GLN A 136 4.55 -29.04 -3.56
CA GLN A 136 4.64 -29.11 -5.03
C GLN A 136 4.03 -27.91 -5.74
N GLN A 137 3.06 -27.23 -5.12
CA GLN A 137 2.29 -26.14 -5.74
C GLN A 137 2.83 -24.74 -5.39
N PHE A 138 3.40 -24.55 -4.18
CA PHE A 138 3.73 -23.22 -3.66
C PHE A 138 5.23 -22.90 -3.67
N PHE A 139 6.12 -23.89 -3.83
CA PHE A 139 7.57 -23.65 -3.83
C PHE A 139 8.02 -22.74 -4.98
N SER A 140 7.46 -22.93 -6.17
CA SER A 140 7.68 -22.02 -7.31
C SER A 140 7.06 -20.62 -7.10
N GLN A 141 6.26 -20.44 -6.04
CA GLN A 141 5.52 -19.23 -5.75
C GLN A 141 6.03 -18.47 -4.51
N CYS A 142 7.08 -18.97 -3.83
CA CYS A 142 7.69 -18.32 -2.67
C CYS A 142 8.03 -16.85 -2.94
N SER A 143 8.78 -16.59 -4.01
CA SER A 143 9.16 -15.24 -4.42
C SER A 143 7.94 -14.34 -4.63
N ARG A 144 6.85 -14.86 -5.20
CA ARG A 144 5.62 -14.09 -5.44
C ARG A 144 4.90 -13.76 -4.14
N ILE A 145 4.75 -14.72 -3.24
CA ILE A 145 4.04 -14.52 -1.97
C ILE A 145 4.81 -13.55 -1.08
N VAL A 146 6.15 -13.67 -1.02
CA VAL A 146 7.00 -12.71 -0.32
C VAL A 146 6.93 -11.33 -0.97
N THR A 147 6.83 -11.25 -2.31
CA THR A 147 6.64 -9.97 -3.01
C THR A 147 5.30 -9.33 -2.65
N ILE A 148 4.19 -10.08 -2.69
CA ILE A 148 2.85 -9.62 -2.27
C ILE A 148 2.93 -9.06 -0.84
N GLN A 149 3.53 -9.81 0.08
CA GLN A 149 3.71 -9.39 1.46
C GLN A 149 4.54 -8.10 1.59
N GLY A 150 5.65 -8.00 0.85
CA GLY A 150 6.53 -6.82 0.89
C GLY A 150 5.84 -5.57 0.35
N LEU A 151 5.12 -5.72 -0.76
CA LEU A 151 4.32 -4.63 -1.34
C LEU A 151 3.18 -4.22 -0.42
N ALA A 152 2.48 -5.18 0.21
CA ALA A 152 1.43 -4.88 1.17
C ALA A 152 1.93 -4.12 2.42
N TRP A 153 3.11 -4.48 2.94
CA TRP A 153 3.75 -3.73 4.03
C TRP A 153 4.21 -2.33 3.59
N ALA A 154 4.74 -2.20 2.38
CA ALA A 154 5.17 -0.92 1.83
C ALA A 154 3.98 0.03 1.65
N GLU A 155 2.87 -0.46 1.09
CA GLU A 155 1.64 0.29 0.89
C GLU A 155 1.01 0.70 2.22
N TRP A 156 0.96 -0.22 3.19
CA TRP A 156 0.54 0.10 4.55
C TRP A 156 1.37 1.24 5.16
N GLY A 157 2.69 1.16 5.08
CA GLY A 157 3.59 2.20 5.60
C GLY A 157 3.36 3.54 4.93
N LEU A 158 3.20 3.55 3.60
CA LEU A 158 2.90 4.75 2.83
C LEU A 158 1.56 5.38 3.24
N LEU A 159 0.51 4.59 3.36
CA LEU A 159 -0.83 5.04 3.77
C LEU A 159 -0.84 5.58 5.20
N VAL A 160 -0.12 4.95 6.13
CA VAL A 160 0.05 5.46 7.50
C VAL A 160 0.75 6.82 7.52
N MET A 161 1.85 6.95 6.76
CA MET A 161 2.57 8.23 6.65
C MET A 161 1.69 9.32 6.03
N MET A 162 0.92 8.99 4.98
CA MET A 162 -0.04 9.90 4.38
C MET A 162 -1.16 10.31 5.34
N PHE A 163 -1.68 9.37 6.14
CA PHE A 163 -2.71 9.66 7.13
C PHE A 163 -2.21 10.67 8.17
N PHE A 164 -1.02 10.46 8.76
CA PHE A 164 -0.44 11.42 9.69
C PHE A 164 -0.11 12.76 9.03
N GLY A 165 0.36 12.77 7.78
CA GLY A 165 0.56 13.98 7.00
C GLY A 165 -0.73 14.78 6.78
N MET A 166 -1.84 14.08 6.54
CA MET A 166 -3.17 14.70 6.43
C MET A 166 -3.68 15.21 7.77
N LEU A 167 -3.54 14.45 8.86
CA LEU A 167 -3.90 14.93 10.21
C LEU A 167 -3.12 16.18 10.59
N TYR A 168 -1.81 16.21 10.35
CA TYR A 168 -0.99 17.40 10.59
C TYR A 168 -1.52 18.63 9.82
N HIS A 169 -1.98 18.44 8.59
CA HIS A 169 -2.56 19.53 7.81
C HIS A 169 -3.96 19.93 8.29
N ILE A 170 -4.81 18.97 8.66
CA ILE A 170 -6.18 19.21 9.14
C ILE A 170 -6.15 19.97 10.47
N PHE A 171 -5.27 19.57 11.39
CA PHE A 171 -5.18 20.16 12.72
C PHE A 171 -4.40 21.46 12.75
N GLU A 172 -3.84 21.92 11.61
CA GLU A 172 -3.13 23.19 11.41
C GLU A 172 -2.65 23.75 12.75
N ILE A 173 -1.53 23.24 13.28
CA ILE A 173 -0.95 23.77 14.53
C ILE A 173 -0.45 25.18 14.22
N LYS A 174 -1.39 26.13 14.14
CA LYS A 174 -1.15 27.55 14.10
C LYS A 174 -0.78 27.88 15.52
N THR A 175 0.53 28.00 15.77
CA THR A 175 1.01 28.80 16.89
C THR A 175 0.32 30.15 16.75
N ARG A 176 -0.71 30.41 17.56
CA ARG A 176 -1.33 31.74 17.59
C ARG A 176 -0.27 32.68 18.14
N PRO A 177 0.30 33.61 17.34
CA PRO A 177 1.10 34.68 17.95
C PRO A 177 0.14 35.43 18.87
N ASN A 178 0.52 35.59 20.15
CA ASN A 178 -0.22 36.27 21.23
C ASN A 178 -1.16 35.42 22.11
N LEU A 179 -0.86 34.15 22.36
CA LEU A 179 -1.33 33.50 23.59
C LEU A 179 -0.14 33.27 24.52
N SER A 180 0.18 34.29 25.31
CA SER A 180 0.88 34.05 26.56
C SER A 180 -0.10 33.32 27.48
N PHE A 181 0.25 32.11 27.93
CA PHE A 181 -0.53 31.38 28.95
C PHE A 181 -0.61 32.16 30.29
N TYR A 182 0.26 33.16 30.45
CA TYR A 182 0.22 34.16 31.50
C TYR A 182 0.10 35.54 30.83
N GLY A 183 -1.12 36.01 30.57
CA GLY A 183 -1.32 37.35 30.01
C GLY A 183 -0.53 38.39 30.82
N ALA A 184 0.13 39.32 30.10
CA ALA A 184 0.85 40.53 30.56
C ALA A 184 1.48 40.49 31.98
#